data_AF-A0A7R9QMH1-F1
#
_entry.id   AF-A0A7R9QMH1-F1
#
_cell.length_a   1.000
_cell.length_b   1.000
_cell.length_c   1.000
_cell.angle_alpha   90.00
_cell.angle_beta   90.00
_cell.angle_gamma   90.00
#
_symmetry.space_group_name_H-M   'P 1'
#
loop_
_entity.id
_entity.type
_entity.pdbx_description
1 polymer ?
#
loop_
_entity_poly.entity_id
_entity_poly.type
_entity_poly.pdbx_seq_one_letter_code
_entity_poly.pdbx_strand_id
1 'polypeptide(L)'
;MPQLLDPNTDVSTLPSFMSRSAVEQRINQLLQYISRPDSALSTRRRLRELSSLLATYPDAIHYAVANRAIQTVIRLNQRTEELMVRQHSNQVLALLGYCEPPKGNGIRILSIDGGGTRGILVIEILRELERLSGKPVHEMFDLICGVS
;
A
#
# COMPACT_ATOMS: atom_id res chain seq x y z
N MET A 1 -16.18 17.35 8.12
CA MET A 1 -17.58 17.16 7.65
C MET A 1 -17.89 15.68 7.69
N PRO A 2 -18.92 15.23 8.42
CA PRO A 2 -19.33 13.83 8.43
C PRO A 2 -20.04 13.51 7.11
N GLN A 3 -19.58 12.50 6.37
CA GLN A 3 -20.27 12.00 5.19
C GLN A 3 -21.55 11.28 5.60
N LEU A 4 -22.65 11.65 4.95
CA LEU A 4 -23.96 11.04 5.10
C LEU A 4 -23.88 9.53 4.81
N LEU A 5 -24.46 8.72 5.69
CA LEU A 5 -24.73 7.31 5.41
C LEU A 5 -25.79 7.18 4.31
N ASP A 6 -25.51 6.31 3.34
CA ASP A 6 -26.44 5.93 2.29
C ASP A 6 -27.68 5.22 2.88
N PRO A 7 -28.91 5.60 2.49
CA PRO A 7 -30.16 5.05 3.02
C PRO A 7 -30.50 3.62 2.56
N ASN A 8 -29.61 2.97 1.79
CA ASN A 8 -29.73 1.56 1.38
C ASN A 8 -28.72 0.63 2.09
N THR A 9 -28.15 1.10 3.21
CA THR A 9 -27.29 0.25 4.03
C THR A 9 -28.16 -0.79 4.76
N ASP A 10 -28.14 -2.02 4.26
CA ASP A 10 -28.71 -3.18 4.96
C ASP A 10 -28.12 -3.24 6.37
N VAL A 11 -28.93 -2.92 7.36
CA VAL A 11 -28.54 -2.73 8.77
C VAL A 11 -28.13 -4.06 9.44
N SER A 12 -28.16 -5.18 8.70
CA SER A 12 -27.74 -6.50 9.15
C SER A 12 -26.22 -6.74 9.15
N THR A 13 -25.40 -5.79 8.67
CA THR A 13 -23.93 -5.92 8.64
C THR A 13 -23.20 -4.94 9.56
N LEU A 14 -23.70 -4.70 10.77
CA LEU A 14 -22.85 -4.17 11.84
C LEU A 14 -21.75 -5.21 12.14
N PRO A 15 -20.46 -4.85 12.16
CA PRO A 15 -19.42 -5.81 12.46
C PRO A 15 -19.64 -6.29 13.89
N SER A 16 -19.91 -7.60 14.04
CA SER A 16 -19.78 -8.26 15.33
C SER A 16 -18.38 -7.93 15.84
N PHE A 17 -18.25 -7.45 17.08
CA PHE A 17 -16.94 -7.24 17.68
C PHE A 17 -16.21 -8.58 17.72
N MET A 18 -15.35 -8.81 16.74
CA MET A 18 -14.55 -10.01 16.64
C MET A 18 -13.35 -9.87 17.58
N SER A 19 -13.01 -10.95 18.27
CA SER A 19 -11.74 -11.01 18.98
C SER A 19 -10.59 -10.92 17.96
N ARG A 20 -9.42 -10.43 18.40
CA ARG A 20 -8.22 -10.36 17.57
C ARG A 20 -7.90 -11.70 16.89
N SER A 21 -7.97 -12.80 17.64
CA SER A 21 -7.71 -14.15 17.10
C SER A 21 -8.73 -14.57 16.04
N ALA A 22 -10.00 -14.19 16.19
CA ALA A 22 -11.03 -14.47 15.19
C ALA A 22 -10.79 -13.68 13.90
N VAL A 23 -10.36 -12.41 14.00
CA VAL A 23 -9.99 -11.60 12.83
C VAL A 23 -8.78 -12.21 12.10
N GLU A 24 -7.73 -12.56 12.84
CA GLU A 24 -6.52 -13.19 12.29
C GLU A 24 -6.84 -14.52 11.59
N GLN A 25 -7.64 -15.39 12.23
CA GLN A 25 -8.10 -16.64 11.64
C GLN A 25 -8.91 -16.40 10.37
N ARG A 26 -9.80 -15.39 10.37
CA ARG A 26 -10.63 -15.07 9.22
C ARG A 26 -9.80 -14.54 8.04
N ILE A 27 -8.83 -13.67 8.30
CA ILE A 27 -7.88 -13.19 7.29
C ILE A 27 -7.14 -14.38 6.67
N ASN A 28 -6.61 -15.28 7.48
CA ASN A 28 -5.88 -16.45 6.97
C ASN A 28 -6.76 -17.32 6.07
N GLN A 29 -8.00 -17.61 6.50
CA GLN A 29 -8.98 -18.33 5.68
C GLN A 29 -9.22 -17.63 4.33
N LEU A 30 -9.47 -16.32 4.33
CA LEU A 30 -9.70 -15.56 3.10
C LEU A 30 -8.48 -15.60 2.17
N LEU A 31 -7.27 -15.46 2.70
CA LEU A 31 -6.03 -15.54 1.91
C LEU A 31 -5.83 -16.91 1.26
N GLN A 32 -6.14 -18.00 1.98
CA GLN A 32 -6.09 -19.36 1.42
C GLN A 32 -7.09 -19.53 0.27
N TYR A 33 -8.31 -19.03 0.45
CA TYR A 33 -9.36 -19.09 -0.56
C TYR A 33 -9.08 -18.21 -1.78
N ILE A 34 -8.48 -17.04 -1.59
CA ILE A 34 -8.09 -16.13 -2.68
C ILE A 34 -6.92 -16.69 -3.49
N SER A 35 -6.02 -17.44 -2.84
CA SER A 35 -4.87 -18.05 -3.53
C SER A 35 -5.29 -19.09 -4.57
N ARG A 36 -6.39 -19.80 -4.33
CA ARG A 36 -6.92 -20.84 -5.22
C ARG A 36 -7.72 -20.24 -6.38
N PRO A 37 -7.71 -20.86 -7.58
CA PRO A 37 -8.63 -20.48 -8.66
C PRO A 37 -10.08 -20.72 -8.23
N ASP A 38 -10.93 -19.71 -8.42
CA ASP A 38 -12.37 -19.75 -8.13
C ASP A 38 -13.07 -18.77 -9.09
N SER A 39 -14.39 -18.79 -9.12
CA SER A 39 -15.20 -17.84 -9.88
C SER A 39 -14.87 -16.39 -9.52
N ALA A 40 -15.00 -15.50 -10.52
CA ALA A 40 -14.77 -14.07 -10.34
C ALA A 40 -15.65 -13.47 -9.22
N LEU A 41 -16.89 -13.93 -9.09
CA LEU A 41 -17.83 -13.48 -8.06
C LEU A 41 -17.39 -13.89 -6.65
N SER A 42 -17.00 -15.15 -6.44
CA SER A 42 -16.49 -15.63 -5.15
C SER A 42 -15.23 -14.88 -4.74
N THR A 43 -14.29 -14.74 -5.67
CA THR A 43 -13.03 -14.03 -5.46
C THR A 43 -13.28 -12.57 -5.09
N ARG A 44 -14.14 -11.87 -5.84
CA ARG A 44 -14.53 -10.48 -5.57
C ARG A 44 -15.17 -10.34 -4.18
N ARG A 45 -16.08 -11.24 -3.81
CA ARG A 45 -16.73 -11.21 -2.49
C ARG A 45 -15.70 -11.37 -1.36
N ARG A 46 -14.75 -12.28 -1.51
CA ARG A 46 -13.67 -12.52 -0.53
C ARG A 46 -12.71 -11.33 -0.41
N LEU A 47 -12.32 -10.71 -1.53
CA LEU A 47 -11.50 -9.49 -1.52
C LEU A 47 -12.21 -8.32 -0.85
N ARG A 48 -13.52 -8.13 -1.12
CA ARG A 48 -14.34 -7.10 -0.47
C ARG A 48 -14.42 -7.32 1.03
N GLU A 49 -14.62 -8.57 1.45
CA GLU A 49 -14.63 -8.93 2.88
C GLU A 49 -13.26 -8.67 3.53
N LEU A 50 -12.16 -9.06 2.87
CA LEU A 50 -10.81 -8.80 3.35
C LEU A 50 -10.54 -7.29 3.47
N SER A 51 -10.93 -6.50 2.47
CA SER A 51 -10.81 -5.04 2.52
C SER A 51 -11.61 -4.44 3.67
N SER A 52 -12.83 -4.94 3.91
CA SER A 52 -13.65 -4.50 5.04
C SER A 52 -12.98 -4.81 6.38
N LEU A 53 -12.46 -6.03 6.55
CA LEU A 53 -11.77 -6.44 7.79
C LEU A 53 -10.53 -5.59 8.06
N LEU A 54 -9.71 -5.33 7.04
CA LEU A 54 -8.49 -4.51 7.19
C LEU A 54 -8.83 -3.04 7.49
N ALA A 55 -9.93 -2.52 6.95
CA ALA A 55 -10.39 -1.16 7.25
C ALA A 55 -10.97 -1.05 8.67
N THR A 56 -11.67 -2.08 9.15
CA THR A 56 -12.26 -2.10 10.51
C THR A 56 -11.22 -2.39 11.59
N TYR A 57 -10.19 -3.21 11.30
CA TYR A 57 -9.17 -3.63 12.26
C TYR A 57 -7.75 -3.32 11.75
N PRO A 58 -7.28 -2.06 11.82
CA PRO A 58 -5.94 -1.67 11.37
C PRO A 58 -4.80 -2.47 12.03
N ASP A 59 -4.96 -2.88 13.29
CA ASP A 59 -3.97 -3.68 14.02
C ASP A 59 -3.70 -5.05 13.37
N ALA A 60 -4.63 -5.55 12.56
CA ALA A 60 -4.51 -6.82 11.84
C ALA A 60 -3.70 -6.69 10.54
N ILE A 61 -3.36 -5.48 10.08
CA ILE A 61 -2.56 -5.26 8.86
C ILE A 61 -1.19 -5.94 9.00
N HIS A 62 -0.51 -5.76 10.14
CA HIS A 62 0.78 -6.39 10.39
C HIS A 62 0.70 -7.91 10.31
N TYR A 63 -0.36 -8.51 10.87
CA TYR A 63 -0.61 -9.95 10.78
C TYR A 63 -0.83 -10.38 9.32
N ALA A 64 -1.66 -9.65 8.57
CA ALA A 64 -1.95 -9.97 7.17
C ALA A 64 -0.67 -9.93 6.31
N VAL A 65 0.16 -8.90 6.50
CA VAL A 65 1.45 -8.75 5.80
C VAL A 65 2.39 -9.91 6.14
N ALA A 66 2.52 -10.27 7.42
CA ALA A 66 3.32 -11.43 7.86
C ALA A 66 2.83 -12.76 7.25
N ASN A 67 1.52 -12.88 6.98
CA ASN A 67 0.90 -14.03 6.33
C ASN A 67 0.84 -13.91 4.79
N ARG A 68 1.77 -13.15 4.19
CA ARG A 68 1.95 -13.01 2.73
C ARG A 68 0.71 -12.47 2.00
N ALA A 69 -0.13 -11.67 2.65
CA ALA A 69 -1.31 -11.08 2.02
C ALA A 69 -0.96 -10.29 0.75
N ILE A 70 0.08 -9.45 0.81
CA ILE A 70 0.56 -8.65 -0.32
C ILE A 70 0.90 -9.56 -1.51
N GLN A 71 1.74 -10.59 -1.30
CA GLN A 71 2.15 -11.50 -2.38
C GLN A 71 0.96 -12.28 -2.97
N THR A 72 0.01 -12.69 -2.14
CA THR A 72 -1.19 -13.41 -2.59
C THR A 72 -2.07 -12.52 -3.47
N VAL A 73 -2.30 -11.27 -3.07
CA VAL A 73 -3.14 -10.33 -3.82
C VAL A 73 -2.45 -9.84 -5.09
N ILE A 74 -1.13 -9.59 -5.07
CA ILE A 74 -0.36 -9.28 -6.30
C ILE A 74 -0.47 -10.41 -7.32
N ARG A 75 -0.25 -11.66 -6.89
CA ARG A 75 -0.35 -12.83 -7.79
C ARG A 75 -1.75 -12.99 -8.36
N LEU A 76 -2.79 -12.70 -7.57
CA LEU A 76 -4.16 -12.66 -8.07
C LEU A 76 -4.36 -11.57 -9.14
N ASN A 77 -3.85 -10.36 -8.88
CA ASN A 77 -3.99 -9.21 -9.77
C ASN A 77 -3.27 -9.44 -11.12
N GLN A 78 -2.16 -10.18 -11.11
CA GLN A 78 -1.40 -10.53 -12.31
C GLN A 78 -2.07 -11.57 -13.20
N ARG A 79 -2.91 -12.46 -12.64
CA ARG A 79 -3.56 -13.56 -13.38
C ARG A 79 -5.01 -13.29 -13.76
N THR A 80 -5.61 -12.19 -13.29
CA THR A 80 -7.04 -11.90 -13.48
C THR A 80 -7.25 -10.84 -14.55
N GLU A 81 -8.13 -11.11 -15.50
CA GLU A 81 -8.55 -10.15 -16.53
C GLU A 81 -9.80 -9.34 -16.10
N GLU A 82 -10.48 -9.81 -15.06
CA GLU A 82 -11.72 -9.23 -14.54
C GLU A 82 -11.49 -7.89 -13.83
N LEU A 83 -12.02 -6.82 -14.41
CA LEU A 83 -11.85 -5.44 -13.91
C LEU A 83 -12.27 -5.29 -12.45
N MET A 84 -13.40 -5.89 -12.05
CA MET A 84 -13.91 -5.81 -10.69
C MET A 84 -12.99 -6.51 -9.68
N VAL A 85 -12.34 -7.62 -10.07
CA VAL A 85 -11.38 -8.33 -9.20
C VAL A 85 -10.11 -7.50 -9.07
N ARG A 86 -9.62 -6.89 -10.15
CA ARG A 86 -8.45 -5.98 -10.12
C ARG A 86 -8.71 -4.77 -9.22
N GLN A 87 -9.88 -4.16 -9.32
CA GLN A 87 -10.26 -3.01 -8.48
C GLN A 87 -10.23 -3.36 -6.99
N HIS A 88 -10.87 -4.45 -6.57
CA HIS A 88 -10.87 -4.86 -5.16
C HIS A 88 -9.48 -5.32 -4.70
N SER A 89 -8.67 -5.88 -5.60
CA SER A 89 -7.28 -6.24 -5.31
C SER A 89 -6.42 -5.01 -5.03
N ASN A 90 -6.52 -3.98 -5.87
CA ASN A 90 -5.83 -2.70 -5.68
C ASN A 90 -6.24 -2.01 -4.37
N GLN A 91 -7.53 -2.08 -4.00
CA GLN A 91 -8.01 -1.57 -2.73
C GLN A 91 -7.37 -2.30 -1.53
N VAL A 92 -7.33 -3.63 -1.56
CA VAL A 92 -6.66 -4.42 -0.51
C VAL A 92 -5.17 -4.12 -0.45
N LEU A 93 -4.49 -4.01 -1.60
CA LEU A 93 -3.07 -3.67 -1.66
C LEU A 93 -2.78 -2.30 -1.04
N ALA A 94 -3.62 -1.29 -1.33
CA ALA A 94 -3.51 0.03 -0.73
C ALA A 94 -3.66 -0.01 0.81
N LEU A 95 -4.63 -0.78 1.32
CA LEU A 95 -4.81 -0.96 2.77
C LEU A 95 -3.62 -1.69 3.42
N LEU A 96 -2.95 -2.56 2.70
CA LEU A 96 -1.73 -3.24 3.15
C LEU A 96 -0.48 -2.36 3.03
N GLY A 97 -0.61 -1.12 2.56
CA GLY A 97 0.52 -0.21 2.32
C GLY A 97 1.37 -0.58 1.11
N TYR A 98 0.86 -1.43 0.21
CA TYR A 98 1.55 -1.77 -1.02
C TYR A 98 1.19 -0.76 -2.12
N CYS A 99 2.22 -0.11 -2.66
CA CYS A 99 2.13 0.68 -3.88
C CYS A 99 2.96 -0.03 -4.97
N GLU A 100 2.46 -0.09 -6.19
CA GLU A 100 3.25 -0.61 -7.30
C GLU A 100 4.50 0.25 -7.47
N PRO A 101 5.67 -0.35 -7.75
CA PRO A 101 6.85 0.42 -8.09
C PRO A 101 6.57 1.28 -9.32
N PRO A 102 7.18 2.48 -9.42
CA PRO A 102 7.00 3.33 -10.59
C PRO A 102 7.37 2.56 -11.86
N LYS A 103 6.58 2.72 -12.93
CA LYS A 103 6.76 2.04 -14.23
C LYS A 103 8.03 2.44 -15.00
N GLY A 104 8.91 3.23 -14.38
CA GLY A 104 10.15 3.77 -14.94
C GLY A 104 11.03 4.32 -13.83
N ASN A 105 11.92 5.26 -14.14
CA ASN A 105 12.90 5.80 -13.18
C ASN A 105 12.28 6.54 -11.97
N GLY A 106 10.95 6.73 -11.96
CA GLY A 106 10.25 7.47 -10.91
C GLY A 106 10.63 8.96 -10.90
N ILE A 107 10.14 9.67 -9.88
CA ILE A 107 10.55 11.04 -9.59
C ILE A 107 11.78 10.96 -8.68
N ARG A 108 12.88 11.62 -9.06
CA ARG A 108 14.12 11.67 -8.28
C ARG A 108 14.04 12.86 -7.35
N ILE A 109 13.93 12.61 -6.05
CA ILE A 109 13.82 13.65 -5.02
C ILE A 109 15.10 13.68 -4.20
N LEU A 110 15.72 14.86 -4.08
CA LEU A 110 16.79 15.13 -3.13
C LEU A 110 16.22 15.93 -1.96
N SER A 111 16.21 15.32 -0.77
CA SER A 111 15.83 15.99 0.48
C SER A 111 17.08 16.29 1.30
N ILE A 112 17.26 17.56 1.64
CA ILE A 112 18.39 18.04 2.42
C ILE A 112 17.88 18.48 3.78
N ASP A 113 18.19 17.70 4.82
CA ASP A 113 17.96 18.09 6.21
C ASP A 113 19.26 18.64 6.81
N GLY A 114 19.24 19.89 7.26
CA GLY A 114 20.41 20.52 7.87
C GLY A 114 20.36 22.03 7.93
N GLY A 115 21.18 22.59 8.83
CA GLY A 115 21.35 24.02 9.05
C GLY A 115 22.55 24.29 9.94
N GLY A 116 23.12 25.50 9.86
CA GLY A 116 24.37 25.84 10.55
C GLY A 116 25.57 25.06 10.01
N THR A 117 26.46 24.60 10.89
CA THR A 117 27.72 23.93 10.51
C THR A 117 27.52 22.59 9.80
N ARG A 118 26.39 21.90 10.02
CA ARG A 118 26.05 20.64 9.34
C ARG A 118 25.80 20.84 7.84
N GLY A 119 25.44 22.05 7.42
CA GLY A 119 25.30 22.39 5.99
C GLY A 119 26.62 22.28 5.21
N ILE A 120 27.77 22.44 5.87
CA ILE A 120 29.09 22.30 5.23
C ILE A 120 29.30 20.86 4.76
N LEU A 121 28.94 19.86 5.59
CA LEU A 121 29.04 18.45 5.23
C LEU A 121 28.13 18.13 4.03
N VAL A 122 26.91 18.68 4.00
CA VAL A 122 25.99 18.50 2.87
C VAL A 122 26.62 19.02 1.58
N ILE A 123 27.23 20.21 1.62
CA ILE A 123 27.88 20.79 0.43
C ILE A 123 28.98 19.87 -0.10
N GLU A 124 29.83 19.31 0.77
CA GLU A 124 30.89 18.39 0.35
C GLU A 124 30.32 17.09 -0.24
N ILE A 125 29.24 16.55 0.32
CA ILE A 125 28.54 15.39 -0.25
C ILE A 125 27.99 15.72 -1.64
N LEU A 126 27.37 16.88 -1.82
CA LEU A 126 26.82 17.28 -3.12
C LEU A 126 27.92 17.52 -4.16
N ARG A 127 29.05 18.10 -3.78
CA ARG A 127 30.22 18.26 -4.66
C ARG A 127 30.77 16.92 -5.12
N GLU A 128 30.92 15.97 -4.19
CA GLU A 128 31.39 14.65 -4.54
C GLU A 128 30.39 13.90 -5.42
N LEU A 129 29.09 14.09 -5.19
CA LEU A 129 28.04 13.53 -6.03
C LEU A 129 28.11 14.06 -7.47
N GLU A 130 28.29 15.37 -7.68
CA GLU A 130 28.49 15.97 -9.01
C GLU A 130 29.77 15.45 -9.67
N ARG A 131 30.86 15.31 -8.89
CA ARG A 131 32.13 14.79 -9.39
C ARG A 131 32.01 13.36 -9.89
N LEU A 132 31.30 12.50 -9.16
CA LEU A 132 31.09 11.10 -9.50
C LEU A 132 30.08 10.91 -10.63
N SER A 133 29.04 11.74 -10.68
CA SER A 133 27.99 11.64 -11.70
C SER A 133 28.35 12.32 -13.02
N GLY A 134 29.28 13.27 -13.00
CA GLY A 134 29.61 14.14 -14.13
C GLY A 134 28.48 15.09 -14.51
N LYS A 135 27.47 15.28 -13.64
CA LYS A 135 26.30 16.12 -13.87
C LYS A 135 26.05 17.04 -12.68
N PRO A 136 25.60 18.28 -12.91
CA PRO A 136 25.23 19.15 -11.80
C PRO A 136 24.00 18.61 -11.05
N VAL A 137 23.91 18.87 -9.74
CA VAL A 137 22.86 18.30 -8.86
C VAL A 137 21.46 18.54 -9.39
N HIS A 138 21.17 19.73 -9.90
CA HIS A 138 19.83 20.09 -10.38
C HIS A 138 19.39 19.34 -11.66
N GLU A 139 20.33 18.72 -12.41
CA GLU A 139 19.98 17.83 -13.54
C GLU A 139 19.73 16.38 -13.09
N MET A 140 20.23 16.02 -11.90
CA MET A 140 20.11 14.68 -11.33
C MET A 140 18.77 14.44 -10.62
N PHE A 141 18.10 15.50 -10.17
CA PHE A 141 16.87 15.42 -9.38
C PHE A 141 15.76 16.30 -9.95
N ASP A 142 14.53 15.80 -9.89
CA ASP A 142 13.35 16.49 -10.40
C ASP A 142 12.72 17.41 -9.33
N LEU A 143 12.98 17.13 -8.05
CA LEU A 143 12.62 17.97 -6.92
C LEU A 143 13.77 18.00 -5.91
N ILE A 144 14.18 19.20 -5.51
CA ILE A 144 15.11 19.42 -4.42
C ILE A 144 14.36 20.17 -3.33
N CYS A 145 14.30 19.60 -2.13
CA CYS A 145 13.67 20.21 -0.97
C CYS A 145 14.63 20.20 0.22
N GLY A 146 14.43 21.13 1.14
CA GLY A 146 15.17 21.18 2.38
C GLY A 146 14.51 22.08 3.40
N VAL A 147 14.86 21.85 4.67
CA VAL A 147 14.45 22.66 5.82
C VAL A 147 15.71 23.10 6.55
N SER A 148 15.67 24.29 7.16
CA SER A 148 16.79 24.85 7.96
C SER A 148 16.49 24.79 9.44
#